data_AF-A0A3A4X347-F1
#
_entry.id   AF-A0A3A4X347-F1
#
_cell.length_a   1.000
_cell.length_b   1.000
_cell.length_c   1.000
_cell.angle_alpha   90.00
_cell.angle_beta   90.00
_cell.angle_gamma   90.00
#
_symmetry.space_group_name_H-M   'P 1'
#
loop_
_entity.id
_entity.type
_entity.pdbx_description
1 polymer ?
#
loop_
_entity_poly.entity_id
_entity_poly.type
_entity_poly.pdbx_seq_one_letter_code
_entity_poly.pdbx_strand_id
1 'polypeptide(L)' 'MAETVKVLPEEIQQMIEVNEWDMRTREGVRRFRQLKAKSLPSVALDEELIYEALIPMQEELIAEIRLRYQKKNRES' A
#
# COMPACT_ATOMS: atom_id res chain seq x y z
N MET A 1 9.70 -1.24 5.67
CA MET A 1 8.78 -0.57 4.70
C MET A 1 7.89 0.45 5.39
N ALA A 2 7.48 0.21 6.66
CA ALA A 2 6.70 1.16 7.46
C ALA A 2 7.22 2.61 7.50
N GLU A 3 8.52 2.87 7.35
CA GLU A 3 9.02 4.25 7.40
C GLU A 3 8.52 5.10 6.24
N THR A 4 8.50 4.58 5.00
CA THR A 4 8.11 5.34 3.80
C THR A 4 6.65 5.79 3.82
N VAL A 5 5.76 5.01 4.44
CA VAL A 5 4.34 5.36 4.56
C VAL A 5 4.09 6.30 5.75
N LYS A 6 4.84 6.14 6.85
CA LYS A 6 4.73 7.01 8.04
C LYS A 6 5.20 8.45 7.80
N VAL A 7 6.02 8.67 6.78
CA VAL A 7 6.51 10.00 6.40
C VAL A 7 5.63 10.68 5.34
N LEU A 8 4.53 10.06 4.93
CA LEU A 8 3.58 10.71 4.02
C LEU A 8 2.97 11.95 4.69
N PRO A 9 2.58 12.98 3.92
CA PRO A 9 1.88 14.15 4.46
C PRO A 9 0.60 13.76 5.22
N GLU A 10 0.28 14.50 6.28
CA GLU A 10 -0.85 14.19 7.19
C GLU A 10 -2.19 14.08 6.43
N GLU A 11 -2.43 14.96 5.47
CA GLU A 11 -3.59 14.92 4.57
C GLU A 11 -3.74 13.59 3.81
N ILE A 12 -2.64 12.92 3.48
CA ILE A 12 -2.64 11.62 2.79
C ILE A 12 -2.84 10.50 3.81
N GLN A 13 -2.24 10.60 4.99
CA GLN A 13 -2.45 9.62 6.06
C GLN A 13 -3.93 9.54 6.49
N GLN A 14 -4.64 10.68 6.47
CA GLN A 14 -6.08 10.72 6.76
C GLN A 14 -6.95 10.04 5.68
N MET A 15 -6.41 9.78 4.49
CA MET A 15 -7.14 9.12 3.39
C MET A 15 -7.01 7.60 3.40
N ILE A 16 -6.05 7.04 4.14
CA ILE A 16 -5.70 5.62 4.05
C ILE A 16 -5.59 4.95 5.43
N GLU A 17 -5.81 3.64 5.45
CA GLU A 17 -5.43 2.79 6.57
C GLU A 17 -4.17 2.00 6.19
N VAL A 18 -3.15 2.05 7.04
CA VAL A 18 -1.86 1.40 6.76
C VAL A 18 -1.73 0.14 7.59
N ASN A 19 -1.57 -0.99 6.90
CA ASN A 19 -1.32 -2.29 7.53
C ASN A 19 0.04 -2.84 7.07
N GLU A 20 0.86 -3.31 8.01
CA GLU A 20 2.16 -3.94 7.74
C GLU A 20 2.11 -5.42 8.13
N TRP A 21 2.62 -6.27 7.25
CA TRP A 21 2.70 -7.71 7.48
C TRP A 21 4.14 -8.20 7.39
N ASP A 22 4.59 -8.89 8.45
CA ASP A 22 5.91 -9.50 8.51
C ASP A 22 5.88 -10.93 7.94
N MET A 23 6.72 -11.18 6.94
CA MET A 23 6.90 -12.49 6.29
C MET A 23 7.47 -13.58 7.20
N ARG A 24 7.98 -13.23 8.38
CA ARG A 24 8.36 -14.19 9.44
C ARG A 24 7.14 -14.76 10.17
N THR A 25 5.96 -14.14 10.01
CA THR A 25 4.72 -14.56 10.65
C THR A 25 3.83 -15.35 9.68
N ARG A 26 3.00 -16.26 10.23
CA ARG A 26 2.02 -17.01 9.42
C ARG A 26 1.00 -16.10 8.75
N GLU A 27 0.63 -15.00 9.42
CA GLU A 27 -0.30 -14.02 8.90
C GLU A 27 0.28 -13.28 7.69
N GLY A 28 1.54 -12.83 7.78
CA GLY A 28 2.18 -12.16 6.66
C GLY A 28 2.37 -13.07 5.45
N VAL A 29 2.76 -14.33 5.65
CA VAL A 29 2.82 -15.32 4.55
C VAL A 29 1.43 -15.54 3.93
N ARG A 30 0.36 -15.56 4.74
CA ARG A 30 -1.01 -15.70 4.23
C ARG A 30 -1.40 -14.49 3.39
N ARG A 31 -1.21 -13.25 3.88
CA ARG A 31 -1.55 -12.04 3.13
C ARG A 31 -0.74 -11.90 1.85
N PHE A 32 0.57 -12.20 1.89
CA PHE A 32 1.44 -12.21 0.71
C PHE A 32 0.90 -13.12 -0.40
N ARG A 33 0.44 -14.33 -0.04
CA ARG A 33 -0.19 -15.25 -0.99
C ARG A 33 -1.54 -14.77 -1.49
N GLN A 34 -2.38 -14.18 -0.63
CA GLN A 34 -3.68 -13.63 -1.01
C GLN A 34 -3.54 -12.51 -2.04
N LEU A 35 -2.55 -11.62 -1.84
CA LEU A 35 -2.20 -10.53 -2.76
C LEU A 35 -1.49 -11.02 -4.03
N LYS A 36 -1.21 -12.32 -4.15
CA LYS A 36 -0.49 -12.96 -5.26
C LYS A 36 0.89 -12.32 -5.53
N ALA A 37 1.50 -11.72 -4.50
CA ALA A 37 2.84 -11.16 -4.60
C ALA A 37 3.88 -12.28 -4.81
N LYS A 38 4.90 -12.00 -5.61
CA LYS A 38 5.97 -12.94 -5.92
C LYS A 38 7.32 -12.54 -5.32
N SER A 39 7.52 -11.26 -5.04
CA SER A 39 8.79 -10.75 -4.51
C SER A 39 8.59 -9.63 -3.49
N LEU A 40 9.47 -9.57 -2.49
CA LEU A 40 9.53 -8.50 -1.50
C LEU A 40 10.54 -7.43 -1.91
N PRO A 41 10.35 -6.16 -1.52
CA PRO A 41 9.15 -5.60 -0.91
C PRO A 41 7.94 -5.60 -1.86
N SER A 42 6.72 -5.66 -1.31
CA SER A 42 5.47 -5.57 -2.08
C SER A 42 4.51 -4.58 -1.44
N VAL A 43 3.88 -3.73 -2.23
CA VAL A 43 2.87 -2.77 -1.78
C VAL A 43 1.55 -3.07 -2.48
N ALA A 44 0.50 -3.20 -1.68
CA ALA A 44 -0.87 -3.28 -2.17
C ALA A 44 -1.67 -2.07 -1.70
N LEU A 45 -2.54 -1.57 -2.56
CA LEU A 45 -3.52 -0.52 -2.26
C LEU A 45 -4.91 -1.10 -2.55
N ASP A 46 -5.83 -0.98 -1.60
CA ASP A 46 -7.18 -1.55 -1.73
C ASP A 46 -7.20 -3.06 -2.08
N GLU A 47 -6.32 -3.83 -1.43
CA GLU A 47 -6.10 -5.27 -1.67
C GLU A 47 -5.59 -5.64 -3.08
N GLU A 48 -5.23 -4.64 -3.89
CA GLU A 48 -4.64 -4.82 -5.20
C GLU A 48 -3.12 -4.62 -5.11
N LEU A 49 -2.34 -5.59 -5.60
CA LEU A 49 -0.88 -5.49 -5.66
C LEU A 49 -0.47 -4.46 -6.72
N ILE A 50 0.13 -3.35 -6.30
CA ILE A 50 0.51 -2.24 -7.19
C ILE A 50 2.00 -2.24 -7.48
N TYR A 51 2.81 -2.50 -6.45
CA TYR A 51 4.26 -2.49 -6.57
C TYR A 51 4.86 -3.80 -6.07
N GLU A 52 5.79 -4.33 -6.84
CA GLU A 52 6.52 -5.55 -6.52
C GLU A 52 8.01 -5.32 -6.79
N ALA A 53 8.88 -5.83 -5.90
CA ALA A 53 10.34 -5.68 -5.91
C ALA A 53 10.88 -4.25 -5.79
N LEU A 54 10.08 -3.22 -6.05
CA LEU A 54 10.45 -1.81 -6.02
C LEU A 54 9.51 -1.04 -5.08
N ILE A 55 10.10 -0.25 -4.17
CA ILE A 55 9.32 0.70 -3.36
C ILE A 55 9.15 1.97 -4.21
N PRO A 56 7.90 2.43 -4.46
CA PRO A 56 7.67 3.65 -5.22
C PRO A 56 8.24 4.88 -4.49
N MET A 57 8.51 5.94 -5.26
CA MET A 57 8.80 7.23 -4.65
C MET A 57 7.57 7.78 -3.93
N GLN A 58 7.78 8.68 -2.95
CA GLN A 58 6.67 9.28 -2.21
C GLN A 58 5.66 9.98 -3.12
N GLU A 59 6.13 10.72 -4.12
CA GLU A 59 5.26 11.44 -5.06
C GLU A 59 4.35 10.49 -5.84
N GLU A 60 4.89 9.36 -6.31
CA GLU A 60 4.14 8.33 -7.04
C GLU A 60 3.09 7.68 -6.14
N LEU A 61 3.48 7.33 -4.91
CA LEU A 61 2.57 6.74 -3.94
C LEU A 61 1.44 7.70 -3.56
N ILE A 62 1.74 8.98 -3.35
CA ILE A 62 0.76 10.03 -3.04
C ILE A 62 -0.21 10.21 -4.20
N ALA A 63 0.30 10.27 -5.43
CA ALA A 63 -0.54 10.44 -6.62
C ALA A 63 -1.52 9.28 -6.78
N GLU A 64 -1.06 8.04 -6.60
CA GLU A 64 -1.90 6.84 -6.69
C GLU A 64 -2.97 6.80 -5.60
N ILE A 65 -2.60 7.13 -4.35
CA ILE A 65 -3.56 7.22 -3.23
C ILE A 65 -4.65 8.25 -3.52
N ARG A 66 -4.27 9.46 -3.96
CA ARG A 66 -5.22 10.53 -4.29
C ARG A 66 -6.15 10.13 -5.42
N LEU A 67 -5.61 9.50 -6.47
CA LEU A 67 -6.40 9.04 -7.61
C LEU A 67 -7.48 8.03 -7.17
N ARG A 68 -7.10 7.03 -6.37
CA ARG A 68 -8.02 6.01 -5.86
C ARG A 68 -9.05 6.59 -4.89
N TYR A 69 -8.62 7.47 -4.00
CA TYR A 69 -9.51 8.17 -3.08
C TYR A 69 -10.56 8.99 -3.83
N GLN A 70 -10.15 9.75 -4.84
CA GLN A 70 -11.09 10.51 -5.68
C GLN A 70 -12.05 9.60 -6.43
N LYS A 71 -11.57 8.50 -7.02
CA LYS A 71 -12.41 7.55 -7.75
C LYS A 71 -13.52 6.98 -6.86
N LYS A 72 -13.17 6.50 -5.67
CA LYS A 72 -14.14 5.94 -4.70
C LYS A 72 -15.20 6.96 -4.25
N ASN A 73 -14.79 8.19 -3.97
CA ASN A 73 -15.70 9.23 -3.47
C ASN A 73 -16.51 9.94 -4.56
N ARG A 74 -16.15 9.76 -5.83
CA ARG A 74 -16.89 10.33 -6.99
C ARG A 74 -17.97 9.37 -7.51
N GLU A 75 -17.88 8.10 -7.14
CA GLU A 75 -18.87 7.05 -7.42
C GLU A 75 -19.90 6.91 -6.27
N SER A 76 -19.89 7.79 -5.26
CA SER A 76 -20.81 7.84 -4.11
C SER A 76 -21.79 9.01 -4.17
#